data_AF-A0A937IFU1-F1
#
_entry.id   AF-A0A937IFU1-F1
#
_cell.length_a   1.000
_cell.length_b   1.000
_cell.length_c   1.000
_cell.angle_alpha   90.00
_cell.angle_beta   90.00
_cell.angle_gamma   90.00
#
_symmetry.space_group_name_H-M   'P 1'
#
loop_
_entity.id
_entity.type
_entity.pdbx_description
1 polymer ?
#
loop_
_entity_poly.entity_id
_entity_poly.type
_entity_poly.pdbx_seq_one_letter_code
_entity_poly.pdbx_strand_id
1 'polypeptide(L)'
;MVSKSDNPADPFKKALSEATKVLADNPELSINYSVDPSGLSGDTIRLPQVSRRMTKDEVLLARGTADALAMHHKYHNSDLHSRFAPDGPMAKELYEAMETARCEAVGAKDMPGTTGNINAKIG
;
A
#
# COMPACT_ATOMS: atom_id res chain seq x y z
N MET A 1 -0.02 34.82 -5.66
CA MET A 1 -0.25 33.72 -6.63
C MET A 1 0.81 32.67 -6.36
N VAL A 2 0.45 31.54 -5.75
CA VAL A 2 1.41 30.46 -5.47
C VAL A 2 1.72 29.79 -6.82
N SER A 3 2.97 29.84 -7.26
CA SER A 3 3.43 29.10 -8.42
C SER A 3 3.18 27.62 -8.16
N LYS A 4 2.28 27.01 -8.93
CA LYS A 4 2.12 25.55 -8.97
C LYS A 4 3.50 24.99 -9.28
N SER A 5 4.14 24.33 -8.32
CA SER A 5 5.37 23.62 -8.59
C SER A 5 5.05 22.58 -9.65
N ASP A 6 5.55 22.74 -10.88
CA ASP A 6 5.47 21.72 -11.93
C ASP A 6 6.38 20.56 -11.54
N ASN A 7 6.02 19.84 -10.48
CA ASN A 7 6.61 18.55 -10.17
C ASN A 7 5.92 17.50 -11.03
N PRO A 8 6.62 16.87 -11.98
CA PRO A 8 6.03 15.84 -12.84
C PRO A 8 5.49 14.65 -12.04
N ALA A 9 5.93 14.45 -10.80
CA ALA A 9 5.43 13.40 -9.93
C ALA A 9 4.03 13.71 -9.33
N ASP A 10 3.56 14.96 -9.31
CA ASP A 10 2.29 15.30 -8.65
C ASP A 10 1.07 14.70 -9.36
N PRO A 11 0.95 14.74 -10.71
CA PRO A 11 -0.09 14.00 -11.42
C PRO A 11 -0.04 12.49 -11.15
N PHE A 12 1.16 11.91 -11.09
CA PHE A 12 1.34 10.50 -10.77
C PHE A 12 0.87 10.17 -9.36
N LYS A 13 1.30 10.94 -8.35
CA LYS A 13 0.88 10.77 -6.96
C LYS A 13 -0.63 10.89 -6.81
N LYS A 14 -1.24 11.88 -7.47
CA LYS A 14 -2.70 12.03 -7.48
C LYS A 14 -3.37 10.80 -8.09
N ALA A 15 -2.95 10.35 -9.26
CA ALA A 15 -3.53 9.19 -9.93
C ALA A 15 -3.36 7.90 -9.11
N LEU A 16 -2.18 7.69 -8.53
CA LEU A 16 -1.90 6.54 -7.67
C LEU A 16 -2.81 6.56 -6.43
N SER A 17 -2.95 7.72 -5.77
CA SER A 17 -3.82 7.85 -4.59
C SER A 17 -5.27 7.48 -4.89
N GLU A 18 -5.82 7.97 -5.99
CA GLU A 18 -7.20 7.66 -6.39
C GLU A 18 -7.36 6.18 -6.75
N ALA A 19 -6.37 5.58 -7.43
CA ALA A 19 -6.38 4.15 -7.69
C ALA A 19 -6.34 3.33 -6.39
N THR A 20 -5.49 3.71 -5.42
CA THR A 20 -5.40 3.05 -4.12
C THR A 20 -6.73 3.06 -3.37
N LYS A 21 -7.44 4.19 -3.34
CA LYS A 21 -8.77 4.30 -2.71
C LYS A 21 -9.79 3.33 -3.33
N VAL A 22 -9.80 3.25 -4.66
CA VAL A 22 -10.70 2.34 -5.40
C VAL A 22 -10.34 0.87 -5.12
N LEU A 23 -9.06 0.53 -5.13
CA LEU A 23 -8.59 -0.82 -4.82
C LEU A 23 -8.92 -1.24 -3.39
N ALA A 24 -8.79 -0.30 -2.45
CA ALA A 24 -9.08 -0.48 -1.03
C ALA A 24 -10.59 -0.47 -0.70
N ASP A 25 -11.44 -0.17 -1.68
CA ASP A 25 -12.91 0.00 -1.53
C ASP A 25 -13.28 1.05 -0.47
N ASN A 26 -12.48 2.12 -0.37
CA ASN A 26 -12.69 3.20 0.60
C ASN A 26 -12.34 4.58 -0.02
N PRO A 27 -13.33 5.39 -0.44
CA PRO A 27 -13.10 6.70 -1.05
C PRO A 27 -12.57 7.76 -0.07
N GLU A 28 -12.82 7.59 1.24
CA GLU A 28 -12.40 8.51 2.30
C GLU A 28 -10.98 8.21 2.80
N LEU A 29 -10.33 7.16 2.25
CA LEU A 29 -8.99 6.75 2.66
C LEU A 29 -7.97 7.86 2.40
N SER A 30 -7.21 8.22 3.43
CA SER A 30 -6.20 9.28 3.37
C SER A 30 -4.88 8.71 2.88
N ILE A 31 -4.34 9.26 1.80
CA ILE A 31 -3.06 8.83 1.21
C ILE A 31 -2.01 9.92 1.42
N ASN A 32 -0.94 9.58 2.13
CA ASN A 32 0.19 10.46 2.41
C ASN A 32 1.47 9.90 1.82
N TYR A 33 2.30 10.78 1.24
CA TYR A 33 3.63 10.39 0.76
C TYR A 33 4.69 10.80 1.79
N SER A 34 5.53 9.87 2.26
CA SER A 34 6.63 10.15 3.20
C SER A 34 7.93 9.45 2.81
N VAL A 35 9.04 9.95 3.37
CA VAL A 35 10.34 9.26 3.39
C VAL A 35 10.40 8.19 4.49
N ASP A 36 9.49 8.24 5.45
CA ASP A 36 9.36 7.25 6.51
C ASP A 36 8.89 5.89 5.97
N PRO A 37 9.09 4.79 6.73
CA PRO A 37 8.56 3.49 6.35
C PRO A 37 7.09 3.53 5.99
N SER A 38 6.75 2.87 4.89
CA SER A 38 5.37 2.77 4.41
C SER A 38 4.54 1.90 5.34
N GLY A 39 3.25 2.17 5.43
CA GLY A 39 2.37 1.43 6.32
C GLY A 39 0.94 1.94 6.31
N LEU A 40 0.07 1.21 7.01
CA LEU A 40 -1.33 1.53 7.21
C LEU A 40 -1.55 1.88 8.69
N SER A 41 -2.27 2.96 8.97
CA SER A 41 -2.69 3.33 10.32
C SER A 41 -4.12 3.85 10.27
N GLY A 42 -5.06 3.02 10.75
CA GLY A 42 -6.49 3.27 10.53
C GLY A 42 -6.79 3.49 9.05
N ASP A 43 -7.50 4.57 8.73
CA ASP A 43 -7.84 4.97 7.36
C ASP A 43 -6.74 5.82 6.67
N THR A 44 -5.50 5.75 7.14
CA THR A 44 -4.37 6.48 6.54
C THR A 44 -3.31 5.52 6.01
N ILE A 45 -3.07 5.57 4.70
CA ILE A 45 -1.96 4.88 4.04
C ILE A 45 -0.80 5.86 3.86
N ARG A 46 0.39 5.42 4.26
CA ARG A 46 1.66 6.11 4.00
C ARG A 46 2.40 5.39 2.88
N LEU A 47 2.58 6.07 1.76
CA LEU A 47 3.31 5.61 0.57
C LEU A 47 4.72 6.20 0.51
N PRO A 48 5.66 5.52 -0.17
CA PRO A 48 7.00 6.05 -0.34
C PRO A 48 6.98 7.29 -1.23
N GLN A 49 7.84 8.26 -0.90
CA GLN A 49 8.01 9.47 -1.72
C GLN A 49 8.53 9.12 -3.11
N VAL A 50 7.89 9.71 -4.13
CA VAL A 50 8.37 9.68 -5.51
C VAL A 50 9.03 11.01 -5.85
N SER A 51 10.29 10.93 -6.27
CA SER A 51 11.09 12.10 -6.60
C SER A 51 10.62 12.72 -7.93
N ARG A 52 11.09 13.93 -8.22
CA ARG A 52 10.87 14.59 -9.52
C ARG A 52 11.43 13.78 -10.69
N ARG A 53 12.41 12.89 -10.46
CA ARG A 53 13.04 12.07 -11.51
C ARG A 53 12.12 10.93 -11.95
N MET A 54 11.21 10.48 -11.08
CA MET A 54 10.28 9.38 -11.33
C MET A 54 10.98 8.19 -12.00
N THR A 55 12.05 7.71 -11.37
CA THR A 55 12.75 6.54 -11.95
C THR A 55 11.79 5.36 -12.00
N LYS A 56 12.05 4.42 -12.91
CA LYS A 56 11.23 3.21 -13.04
C LYS A 56 11.07 2.50 -11.69
N ASP A 57 12.16 2.40 -10.93
CA ASP A 57 12.19 1.71 -9.65
C ASP A 57 11.37 2.44 -8.58
N GLU A 58 11.45 3.78 -8.51
CA GLU A 58 10.62 4.58 -7.60
C GLU A 58 9.13 4.41 -7.90
N VAL A 59 8.77 4.44 -9.18
CA VAL A 59 7.38 4.28 -9.63
C VAL A 59 6.86 2.88 -9.33
N LEU A 60 7.65 1.84 -9.61
CA LEU A 60 7.27 0.46 -9.33
C LEU A 60 7.13 0.21 -7.82
N LEU A 61 8.08 0.70 -7.02
CA LEU A 61 8.04 0.57 -5.56
C LEU A 61 6.80 1.26 -4.98
N ALA A 62 6.48 2.48 -5.43
CA ALA A 62 5.30 3.21 -4.97
C ALA A 62 4.01 2.49 -5.34
N ARG A 63 3.91 1.96 -6.58
CA ARG A 63 2.75 1.19 -7.03
C ARG A 63 2.59 -0.11 -6.25
N GLY A 64 3.66 -0.90 -6.12
CA GLY A 64 3.63 -2.17 -5.39
C GLY A 64 3.27 -2.00 -3.92
N THR A 65 3.80 -0.95 -3.29
CA THR A 65 3.46 -0.61 -1.90
C THR A 65 1.99 -0.18 -1.77
N ALA A 66 1.51 0.66 -2.67
CA ALA A 66 0.13 1.14 -2.65
C ALA A 66 -0.88 0.00 -2.85
N ASP A 67 -0.59 -0.87 -3.81
CA ASP A 67 -1.38 -2.06 -4.12
C ASP A 67 -1.43 -3.02 -2.91
N ALA A 68 -0.28 -3.34 -2.31
CA ALA A 68 -0.21 -4.20 -1.13
C ALA A 68 -1.01 -3.63 0.06
N LEU A 69 -0.85 -2.34 0.35
CA LEU A 69 -1.55 -1.70 1.47
C LEU A 69 -3.05 -1.55 1.21
N ALA A 70 -3.47 -1.34 -0.05
CA ALA A 70 -4.89 -1.36 -0.42
C ALA A 70 -5.52 -2.74 -0.23
N MET A 71 -4.83 -3.80 -0.67
CA MET A 71 -5.32 -5.18 -0.47
C MET A 71 -5.37 -5.53 1.02
N HIS A 72 -4.36 -5.12 1.79
CA HIS A 72 -4.39 -5.29 3.23
C HIS A 72 -5.58 -4.55 3.85
N HIS A 73 -5.79 -3.27 3.56
CA HIS A 73 -6.93 -2.52 4.06
C HIS A 73 -8.28 -3.18 3.73
N LYS A 74 -8.45 -3.67 2.49
CA LYS A 74 -9.71 -4.26 2.04
C LYS A 74 -10.01 -5.63 2.65
N TYR A 75 -9.00 -6.50 2.77
CA TYR A 75 -9.22 -7.90 3.12
C TYR A 75 -8.82 -8.25 4.55
N HIS A 76 -8.14 -7.36 5.27
CA HIS A 76 -7.78 -7.55 6.66
C HIS A 76 -8.96 -7.18 7.58
N ASN A 77 -9.16 -7.99 8.63
CA ASN A 77 -10.09 -7.68 9.71
C ASN A 77 -9.31 -7.65 11.02
N SER A 78 -9.13 -6.44 11.58
CA SER A 78 -8.32 -6.20 12.78
C SER A 78 -8.82 -6.94 14.02
N ASP A 79 -10.14 -7.04 14.18
CA ASP A 79 -10.76 -7.68 15.34
C ASP A 79 -10.58 -9.19 15.29
N LEU A 80 -10.80 -9.78 14.12
CA LEU A 80 -10.60 -11.21 13.90
C LEU A 80 -9.13 -11.59 14.01
N HIS A 81 -8.24 -10.79 13.42
CA HIS A 81 -6.80 -11.00 13.50
C HIS A 81 -6.32 -10.93 14.96
N SER A 82 -6.74 -9.91 15.70
CA SER A 82 -6.38 -9.75 17.11
C SER A 82 -6.91 -10.87 17.99
N ARG A 83 -8.11 -11.39 17.68
CA ARG A 83 -8.73 -12.52 18.41
C ARG A 83 -7.95 -13.83 18.26
N PHE A 84 -7.33 -14.06 17.10
CA PHE A 84 -6.59 -15.29 16.81
C PHE A 84 -5.07 -15.12 16.85
N ALA A 85 -4.59 -13.93 17.22
CA ALA A 85 -3.17 -13.66 17.33
C ALA A 85 -2.52 -14.59 18.37
N PRO A 86 -1.44 -15.30 18.01
CA PRO A 86 -0.77 -16.21 18.93
C PRO A 86 0.01 -15.45 20.01
N ASP A 87 0.32 -16.15 21.10
CA ASP A 87 1.20 -15.62 22.14
C ASP A 87 2.68 -15.72 21.75
N GLY A 88 3.45 -14.73 22.19
CA GLY A 88 4.88 -14.65 21.96
C GLY A 88 5.27 -13.80 20.73
N PRO A 89 6.37 -13.02 20.81
CA PRO A 89 6.73 -12.04 19.79
C PRO A 89 7.00 -12.68 18.42
N MET A 90 7.77 -13.77 18.37
CA MET A 90 8.08 -14.49 17.12
C MET A 90 6.81 -15.03 16.43
N ALA A 91 5.88 -15.60 17.22
CA ALA A 91 4.65 -16.15 16.67
C ALA A 91 3.77 -15.04 16.08
N LYS A 92 3.72 -13.86 16.72
CA LYS A 92 3.00 -12.69 16.21
C LYS A 92 3.61 -12.18 14.91
N GLU A 93 4.93 -12.06 14.83
CA GLU A 93 5.62 -11.63 13.60
C GLU A 93 5.32 -12.57 12.42
N LEU A 94 5.38 -13.89 12.65
CA LEU A 94 5.01 -14.88 11.63
C LEU A 94 3.53 -14.78 11.25
N TYR A 95 2.64 -14.56 12.23
CA TYR A 95 1.21 -14.43 12.01
C TYR A 95 0.87 -13.18 11.18
N GLU A 96 1.50 -12.05 11.46
CA GLU A 96 1.36 -10.80 10.71
C GLU A 96 1.90 -10.93 9.28
N ALA A 97 3.06 -11.58 9.10
CA ALA A 97 3.62 -11.85 7.79
C ALA A 97 2.69 -12.75 6.95
N MET A 98 2.14 -13.81 7.55
CA MET A 98 1.17 -14.69 6.88
C MET A 98 -0.12 -13.96 6.51
N GLU A 99 -0.62 -13.09 7.38
CA GLU A 99 -1.83 -12.31 7.11
C GLU A 99 -1.62 -11.32 5.96
N THR A 100 -0.45 -10.68 5.91
CA THR A 100 -0.06 -9.82 4.79
C THR A 100 -0.06 -10.61 3.48
N ALA A 101 0.60 -11.78 3.47
CA ALA A 101 0.66 -12.64 2.30
C ALA A 101 -0.73 -13.14 1.87
N ARG A 102 -1.63 -13.43 2.82
CA ARG A 102 -3.02 -13.82 2.54
C ARG A 102 -3.77 -12.68 1.83
N CYS A 103 -3.67 -11.45 2.35
CA CYS A 103 -4.35 -10.29 1.75
C CYS A 103 -3.83 -10.02 0.33
N GLU A 104 -2.51 -10.05 0.14
CA GLU A 104 -1.88 -9.88 -1.17
C GLU A 104 -2.32 -10.98 -2.16
N ALA A 105 -2.35 -12.24 -1.73
CA ALA A 105 -2.76 -13.36 -2.58
C ALA A 105 -4.25 -13.32 -2.98
N VAL A 106 -5.13 -12.94 -2.04
CA VAL A 106 -6.57 -12.77 -2.32
C VAL A 106 -6.79 -11.62 -3.30
N GLY A 107 -6.12 -10.48 -3.08
CA GLY A 107 -6.19 -9.34 -4.00
C GLY A 107 -5.64 -9.65 -5.39
N ALA A 108 -4.53 -10.37 -5.48
CA ALA A 108 -3.91 -10.80 -6.74
C ALA A 108 -4.80 -11.73 -7.57
N LYS A 109 -5.66 -12.53 -6.94
CA LYS A 109 -6.61 -13.41 -7.63
C LYS A 109 -7.67 -12.61 -8.39
N ASP A 110 -8.18 -11.54 -7.77
CA ASP A 110 -9.21 -10.70 -8.36
C ASP A 110 -8.61 -9.61 -9.27
N MET A 111 -7.33 -9.27 -9.08
CA MET A 111 -6.65 -8.16 -9.75
C MET A 111 -5.23 -8.56 -10.23
N PRO A 112 -5.08 -9.24 -11.37
CA PRO A 112 -3.80 -9.76 -11.83
C PRO A 112 -2.76 -8.66 -12.14
N GLY A 113 -3.18 -7.43 -12.42
CA GLY A 113 -2.29 -6.28 -12.61
C GLY A 113 -1.58 -5.84 -11.31
N THR A 114 -2.18 -6.12 -10.16
CA THR A 114 -1.66 -5.86 -8.82
C THR A 114 -0.52 -6.83 -8.49
N THR A 115 -0.62 -8.08 -8.96
CA THR A 115 0.40 -9.13 -8.80
C THR A 115 1.78 -8.70 -9.32
N GLY A 116 1.81 -8.04 -10.48
CA GLY A 116 3.07 -7.54 -11.06
C GLY A 116 3.73 -6.45 -10.21
N ASN A 117 2.93 -5.58 -9.58
CA ASN A 117 3.45 -4.51 -8.74
C ASN A 117 3.87 -5.04 -7.35
N ILE A 118 3.10 -5.97 -6.76
CA ILE A 118 3.44 -6.61 -5.48
C ILE A 118 4.73 -7.44 -5.63
N ASN A 119 4.90 -8.20 -6.71
CA ASN A 119 6.15 -8.93 -6.96
C ASN A 119 7.36 -7.98 -7.08
N ALA A 120 7.20 -6.81 -7.72
CA ALA A 120 8.26 -5.82 -7.83
C ALA A 120 8.67 -5.20 -6.47
N LYS A 121 7.78 -5.21 -5.47
CA LYS A 121 8.09 -4.81 -4.08
C LYS A 121 8.90 -5.88 -3.34
N ILE A 122 8.64 -7.16 -3.61
CA ILE A 122 9.25 -8.29 -2.90
C ILE A 122 10.70 -8.53 -3.36
N GLY A 123 11.00 -8.30 -4.64
CA GLY A 123 12.33 -8.49 -5.24
C GLY A 123 12.45 -9.77 -6.07
#